data_AF-A0A7C2IHD1-F1
#
_entry.id   AF-A0A7C2IHD1-F1
#
_cell.length_a   1.000
_cell.length_b   1.000
_cell.length_c   1.000
_cell.angle_alpha   90.00
_cell.angle_beta   90.00
_cell.angle_gamma   90.00
#
_symmetry.space_group_name_H-M   'P 1'
#
loop_
_entity.id
_entity.type
_entity.pdbx_description
1 polymer ?
#
loop_
_entity_poly.entity_id
_entity_poly.type
_entity_poly.pdbx_seq_one_letter_code
_entity_poly.pdbx_strand_id
1 'polypeptide(L)'
;MIEAIIVVCLAAAAAYLLRPLLVGAVVVVVALSAAGAVAAPPDRPSIGLLLLAIDARVDHLRVSEALRISNPGRPRSIELRGGLPPGAEYLTFHRGVESYTRTEGGFAARVHLGTGLSEIAYSYALPTRRAAAIARRFPLDVQRLEVVARGGGTRLRLNRGRAIDPIRLDGESVPRWEVRGLPAGETLTLFLDHLPSSRPWLAPAAAALLAVMLSTGLIGRIRRPREHGEETTRA
;
A
#
# COMPACT_ATOMS: atom_id res chain seq x y z
N MET A 1 13.84 -33.88 -16.12
CA MET A 1 12.71 -33.74 -15.16
C MET A 1 12.93 -32.60 -14.16
N ILE A 2 14.14 -32.43 -13.59
CA ILE A 2 14.46 -31.34 -12.64
C ILE A 2 14.39 -29.94 -13.28
N GLU A 3 14.87 -29.78 -14.53
CA GLU A 3 14.86 -28.49 -15.23
C GLU A 3 13.45 -27.94 -15.50
N ALA A 4 12.48 -28.81 -15.79
CA ALA A 4 11.08 -28.41 -16.01
C ALA A 4 10.44 -27.86 -14.73
N ILE A 5 10.83 -28.37 -13.55
CA ILE A 5 10.34 -27.90 -12.25
C ILE A 5 10.88 -26.49 -11.96
N ILE A 6 12.16 -26.23 -12.27
CA ILE A 6 12.80 -24.93 -12.05
C ILE A 6 12.15 -23.84 -12.90
N VAL A 7 11.85 -24.11 -14.18
CA VAL A 7 11.19 -23.15 -15.08
C VAL A 7 9.77 -22.82 -14.62
N VAL A 8 9.00 -23.82 -14.18
CA VAL A 8 7.64 -23.60 -13.65
C VAL A 8 7.66 -22.81 -12.34
N CYS A 9 8.62 -23.08 -11.44
CA CYS A 9 8.79 -22.32 -10.21
C CYS A 9 9.20 -20.85 -10.47
N LEU A 10 10.08 -20.60 -11.45
CA LEU A 10 10.48 -19.24 -11.85
C LEU A 10 9.33 -18.46 -12.50
N ALA A 11 8.54 -19.10 -13.37
CA ALA A 11 7.37 -18.48 -13.98
C ALA A 11 6.28 -18.15 -12.94
N ALA A 12 6.04 -19.05 -11.98
CA ALA A 12 5.10 -18.83 -10.89
C ALA A 12 5.57 -17.71 -9.94
N ALA A 13 6.88 -17.65 -9.62
CA ALA A 13 7.46 -16.58 -8.82
C ALA A 13 7.39 -15.22 -9.54
N ALA A 14 7.70 -15.17 -10.84
CA ALA A 14 7.58 -13.96 -11.65
C ALA A 14 6.13 -13.47 -11.75
N ALA A 15 5.18 -14.37 -11.97
CA ALA A 15 3.75 -14.04 -11.98
C ALA A 15 3.25 -13.55 -10.61
N TYR A 16 3.74 -14.13 -9.51
CA TYR A 16 3.42 -13.69 -8.15
C TYR A 16 3.99 -12.30 -7.83
N LEU A 17 5.20 -12.00 -8.30
CA LEU A 17 5.85 -10.70 -8.11
C LEU A 17 5.24 -9.58 -8.98
N LEU A 18 4.70 -9.90 -10.15
CA LEU A 18 4.08 -8.93 -11.07
C LEU A 18 2.62 -8.60 -10.75
N ARG A 19 1.90 -9.50 -10.05
CA ARG A 19 0.50 -9.31 -9.67
C ARG A 19 0.21 -8.04 -8.83
N PRO A 20 1.02 -7.64 -7.83
CA PRO A 20 0.77 -6.41 -7.07
C PRO A 20 0.99 -5.11 -7.85
N LEU A 21 1.73 -5.15 -8.97
CA LEU A 21 1.94 -3.97 -9.82
C LEU A 21 0.70 -3.68 -10.68
N LEU A 22 0.04 -4.72 -11.19
CA LEU A 22 -1.16 -4.57 -12.04
C LEU A 22 -2.43 -4.27 -11.22
N VAL A 23 -2.60 -4.87 -10.04
CA VAL A 23 -3.79 -4.66 -9.21
C VAL A 23 -3.79 -3.28 -8.53
N GLY A 24 -2.61 -2.72 -8.22
CA GLY A 24 -2.50 -1.38 -7.63
C GLY A 24 -2.80 -0.24 -8.62
N ALA A 25 -2.50 -0.42 -9.91
CA ALA A 25 -2.70 0.60 -10.93
C ALA A 25 -4.19 0.78 -11.31
N VAL A 26 -4.99 -0.29 -11.26
CA VAL A 26 -6.41 -0.26 -11.67
C VAL A 26 -7.31 0.48 -10.66
N VAL A 27 -6.94 0.50 -9.37
CA VAL A 27 -7.76 1.12 -8.31
C VAL A 27 -7.84 2.66 -8.43
N VAL A 28 -6.89 3.30 -9.11
CA VAL A 28 -6.86 4.78 -9.23
C VAL A 28 -7.87 5.31 -10.27
N VAL A 29 -8.40 4.47 -11.16
CA VAL A 29 -9.19 4.94 -12.31
C VAL A 29 -10.70 5.08 -12.03
N VAL A 30 -11.26 4.43 -11.00
CA VAL A 30 -12.73 4.25 -10.89
C VAL A 30 -13.45 5.26 -9.96
N ALA A 31 -12.77 6.07 -9.15
CA ALA A 31 -13.43 6.94 -8.16
C ALA A 31 -13.66 8.41 -8.61
N LEU A 32 -13.69 8.68 -9.91
CA LEU A 32 -13.73 10.04 -10.47
C LEU A 32 -15.05 10.31 -11.19
N SER A 33 -16.15 10.42 -10.44
CA SER A 33 -17.42 10.88 -11.01
C SER A 33 -18.14 11.82 -10.04
N ALA A 34 -18.38 13.04 -10.53
CA ALA A 34 -19.22 14.10 -9.97
C ALA A 34 -18.89 14.59 -8.54
N ALA A 35 -17.99 15.56 -8.44
CA ALA A 35 -17.91 16.47 -7.29
C ALA A 35 -18.33 17.87 -7.76
N GLY A 36 -19.45 18.39 -7.25
CA GLY A 36 -19.84 19.77 -7.46
C GLY A 36 -18.74 20.71 -6.96
N ALA A 37 -18.34 21.65 -7.80
CA ALA A 37 -17.29 22.61 -7.49
C ALA A 37 -17.77 23.56 -6.37
N VAL A 38 -17.11 23.50 -5.21
CA VAL A 38 -17.19 24.59 -4.24
C VAL A 38 -16.28 25.69 -4.78
N ALA A 39 -16.81 26.89 -4.98
CA ALA A 39 -16.09 28.01 -5.58
C ALA A 39 -14.86 28.38 -4.74
N ALA A 40 -13.68 28.00 -5.19
CA ALA A 40 -12.42 28.47 -4.62
C ALA A 40 -12.22 29.97 -4.94
N PRO A 41 -11.49 30.73 -4.11
CA PRO A 41 -11.11 32.09 -4.42
C PRO A 41 -10.42 32.15 -5.80
N PRO A 42 -10.79 33.08 -6.68
CA PRO A 42 -10.59 32.96 -8.13
C PRO A 42 -9.14 32.89 -8.64
N ASP A 43 -8.10 33.03 -7.80
CA ASP A 43 -6.72 33.18 -8.27
C ASP A 43 -5.66 32.28 -7.61
N ARG A 44 -6.04 31.39 -6.67
CA ARG A 44 -5.07 30.52 -5.97
C ARG A 44 -5.20 29.07 -6.42
N PRO A 45 -4.09 28.37 -6.74
CA PRO A 45 -4.14 26.94 -7.00
C PRO A 45 -4.67 26.20 -5.77
N SER A 46 -5.53 25.20 -5.99
CA SER A 46 -6.09 24.36 -4.93
C SER A 46 -6.13 22.91 -5.37
N ILE A 47 -6.10 21.99 -4.42
CA ILE A 47 -6.31 20.57 -4.68
C ILE A 47 -7.82 20.33 -4.71
N GLY A 48 -8.40 20.24 -5.91
CA GLY A 48 -9.84 19.98 -6.08
C GLY A 48 -10.23 18.59 -5.56
N LEU A 49 -9.40 17.58 -5.84
CA LEU A 49 -9.54 16.23 -5.30
C LEU A 49 -8.17 15.69 -4.88
N LEU A 50 -8.10 15.18 -3.66
CA LEU A 50 -7.00 14.37 -3.16
C LEU A 50 -7.54 12.96 -2.88
N LEU A 51 -6.95 11.96 -3.52
CA LEU A 51 -7.19 10.55 -3.20
C LEU A 51 -5.99 10.01 -2.45
N LEU A 52 -6.23 9.46 -1.26
CA LEU A 52 -5.26 8.72 -0.47
C LEU A 52 -5.68 7.25 -0.41
N ALA A 53 -5.00 6.41 -1.17
CA ALA A 53 -5.23 4.97 -1.18
C ALA A 53 -4.16 4.26 -0.34
N ILE A 54 -4.61 3.50 0.66
CA ILE A 54 -3.76 2.76 1.58
C ILE A 54 -3.99 1.28 1.34
N ASP A 55 -2.94 0.55 1.03
CA ASP A 55 -2.97 -0.90 0.85
C ASP A 55 -2.12 -1.54 1.95
N ALA A 56 -2.80 -2.10 2.94
CA ALA A 56 -2.17 -2.71 4.09
C ALA A 56 -1.71 -4.13 3.75
N ARG A 57 -0.40 -4.31 3.68
CA ARG A 57 0.27 -5.60 3.53
C ARG A 57 0.86 -6.04 4.87
N VAL A 58 1.16 -7.32 4.91
CA VAL A 58 1.66 -8.06 6.09
C VAL A 58 2.96 -7.45 6.65
N ASP A 59 3.75 -6.84 5.78
CA ASP A 59 5.10 -6.31 6.01
C ASP A 59 5.16 -4.78 5.87
N HIS A 60 4.36 -4.20 4.97
CA HIS A 60 4.34 -2.76 4.74
C HIS A 60 2.94 -2.19 4.42
N LEU A 61 2.76 -0.90 4.65
CA LEU A 61 1.64 -0.12 4.15
C LEU A 61 2.09 0.56 2.88
N ARG A 62 1.46 0.25 1.75
CA ARG A 62 1.67 1.03 0.52
C ARG A 62 0.67 2.17 0.50
N VAL A 63 1.16 3.39 0.52
CA VAL A 63 0.35 4.61 0.45
C VAL A 63 0.52 5.23 -0.92
N SER A 64 -0.57 5.41 -1.65
CA SER A 64 -0.63 6.06 -2.95
C SER A 64 -1.47 7.33 -2.84
N GLU A 65 -0.94 8.43 -3.38
CA GLU A 65 -1.60 9.72 -3.41
C GLU A 65 -1.79 10.19 -4.84
N ALA A 66 -2.99 10.65 -5.15
CA ALA A 66 -3.30 11.31 -6.40
C ALA A 66 -3.95 12.66 -6.11
N LEU A 67 -3.36 13.72 -6.65
CA LEU A 67 -3.77 15.11 -6.49
C LEU A 67 -4.27 15.64 -7.82
N ARG A 68 -5.49 16.16 -7.85
CA ARG A 68 -6.00 16.97 -8.97
C ARG A 68 -5.94 18.44 -8.56
N ILE A 69 -4.91 19.13 -9.03
CA ILE A 69 -4.66 20.53 -8.73
C ILE A 69 -5.40 21.38 -9.77
N SER A 70 -6.28 22.26 -9.31
CA SER A 70 -6.92 23.30 -10.13
C SER A 70 -6.10 24.58 -10.07
N ASN A 71 -5.78 25.15 -11.23
CA ASN A 71 -5.19 26.47 -11.37
C ASN A 71 -6.13 27.34 -12.23
N PRO A 72 -6.99 28.18 -11.61
CA PRO A 72 -7.92 29.03 -12.35
C PRO A 72 -7.22 30.22 -13.05
N GLY A 73 -6.03 30.58 -12.60
CA GLY A 73 -5.28 31.73 -13.11
C GLY A 73 -4.41 31.43 -14.33
N ARG A 74 -3.46 32.33 -14.58
CA ARG A 74 -2.44 32.16 -15.62
C ARG A 74 -1.55 30.93 -15.34
N PRO A 75 -0.98 30.29 -16.38
CA PRO A 75 0.01 29.25 -16.20
C PRO A 75 1.17 29.72 -15.33
N ARG A 76 1.62 28.86 -14.41
CA ARG A 76 2.71 29.18 -13.47
C ARG A 76 3.43 27.94 -12.99
N SER A 77 4.69 28.12 -12.64
CA SER A 77 5.48 27.10 -11.96
C SER A 77 5.34 27.27 -10.46
N ILE A 78 5.05 26.19 -9.75
CA ILE A 78 5.09 26.18 -8.28
C ILE A 78 6.11 25.17 -7.79
N GLU A 79 6.66 25.40 -6.59
CA GLU A 79 7.39 24.38 -5.87
C GLU A 79 6.42 23.62 -4.97
N LEU A 80 6.16 22.36 -5.30
CA LEU A 80 5.36 21.47 -4.48
C LEU A 80 6.25 20.80 -3.44
N ARG A 81 5.98 21.08 -2.17
CA ARG A 81 6.63 20.44 -1.02
C ARG A 81 5.67 19.46 -0.37
N GLY A 82 6.02 18.18 -0.40
CA GLY A 82 5.24 17.10 0.20
C GLY A 82 5.96 16.52 1.40
N GLY A 83 5.34 16.65 2.59
CA GLY A 83 5.80 15.94 3.78
C GLY A 83 5.45 14.45 3.70
N LEU A 84 6.42 13.59 4.00
CA LEU A 84 6.24 12.15 4.14
C LEU A 84 6.22 11.75 5.63
N PRO A 85 5.44 10.75 6.01
CA PRO A 85 5.47 10.24 7.39
C PRO A 85 6.85 9.67 7.74
N PRO A 86 7.25 9.69 9.03
CA PRO A 86 8.49 9.05 9.47
C PRO A 86 8.55 7.58 9.07
N GLY A 87 9.70 7.14 8.54
CA GLY A 87 9.89 5.78 8.05
C GLY A 87 9.33 5.53 6.64
N ALA A 88 8.93 6.57 5.90
CA ALA A 88 8.53 6.43 4.51
C ALA A 88 9.71 6.06 3.60
N GLU A 89 9.53 4.99 2.85
CA GLU A 89 10.52 4.43 1.92
C GLU A 89 9.93 4.30 0.52
N TYR A 90 10.78 4.06 -0.48
CA TYR A 90 10.36 3.77 -1.86
C TYR A 90 9.42 4.83 -2.47
N LEU A 91 9.75 6.12 -2.31
CA LEU A 91 9.00 7.20 -2.95
C LEU A 91 9.13 7.09 -4.48
N THR A 92 7.99 6.91 -5.14
CA THR A 92 7.90 6.79 -6.61
C THR A 92 6.83 7.72 -7.14
N PHE A 93 7.18 8.59 -8.09
CA PHE A 93 6.21 9.38 -8.83
C PHE A 93 5.72 8.60 -10.04
N HIS A 94 4.40 8.58 -10.23
CA HIS A 94 3.72 7.93 -11.35
C HIS A 94 3.26 8.94 -12.40
N ARG A 95 3.01 10.20 -12.01
CA ARG A 95 2.51 11.24 -12.90
C ARG A 95 2.79 12.65 -12.37
N GLY A 96 2.95 13.60 -13.29
CA GLY A 96 2.88 15.05 -13.01
C GLY A 96 4.14 15.69 -12.46
N VAL A 97 5.21 14.91 -12.25
CA VAL A 97 6.51 15.38 -11.77
C VAL A 97 7.60 14.73 -12.61
N GLU A 98 8.43 15.55 -13.26
CA GLU A 98 9.56 15.09 -14.07
C GLU A 98 10.79 14.76 -13.22
N SER A 99 11.04 15.60 -12.20
CA SER A 99 12.13 15.43 -11.26
C SER A 99 11.75 15.95 -9.88
N TYR A 100 12.34 15.37 -8.85
CA TYR A 100 12.16 15.80 -7.47
C TYR A 100 13.48 15.70 -6.71
N THR A 101 13.59 16.47 -5.64
CA THR A 101 14.67 16.38 -4.68
C THR A 101 14.13 15.83 -3.38
N ARG A 102 14.78 14.80 -2.83
CA ARG A 102 14.48 14.31 -1.48
C ARG A 102 14.90 15.36 -0.45
N THR A 103 14.05 15.61 0.53
CA THR A 103 14.35 16.51 1.65
C THR A 103 14.32 15.73 2.96
N GLU A 104 14.77 16.36 4.04
CA GLU A 104 14.52 15.85 5.38
C GLU A 104 12.99 15.77 5.59
N GLY A 105 12.47 14.55 5.79
CA GLY A 105 11.05 14.31 6.01
C GLY A 105 10.14 14.40 4.77
N GLY A 106 10.66 14.42 3.54
CA GLY A 106 9.78 14.48 2.37
C GLY A 106 10.44 14.68 1.02
N PHE A 107 9.81 15.49 0.18
CA PHE A 107 10.32 15.87 -1.12
C PHE A 107 9.95 17.32 -1.49
N ALA A 108 10.72 17.87 -2.42
CA ALA A 108 10.40 19.09 -3.16
C ALA A 108 10.43 18.81 -4.66
N ALA A 109 9.43 19.27 -5.41
CA ALA A 109 9.35 19.11 -6.85
C ALA A 109 8.86 20.41 -7.50
N ARG A 110 9.45 20.79 -8.63
CA ARG A 110 8.92 21.91 -9.43
C ARG A 110 7.84 21.36 -10.35
N VAL A 111 6.65 21.96 -10.30
CA VAL A 111 5.49 21.56 -11.09
C VAL A 111 5.03 22.74 -11.94
N HIS A 112 4.89 22.49 -13.23
CA HIS A 112 4.29 23.45 -14.17
C HIS A 112 2.77 23.27 -14.18
N LEU A 113 2.05 24.24 -13.60
CA LEU A 113 0.60 24.26 -13.63
C LEU A 113 0.15 25.10 -14.83
N GLY A 114 -0.46 24.43 -15.82
CA GLY A 114 -1.20 25.12 -16.88
C GLY A 114 -2.45 25.82 -16.34
N THR A 115 -3.24 26.44 -17.20
CA THR A 115 -4.61 26.85 -16.83
C THR A 115 -5.51 25.61 -16.80
N GLY A 116 -6.33 25.47 -15.76
CA GLY A 116 -7.25 24.34 -15.62
C GLY A 116 -6.77 23.29 -14.61
N LEU A 117 -6.75 22.02 -15.01
CA LEU A 117 -6.46 20.89 -14.13
C LEU A 117 -5.08 20.27 -14.42
N SER A 118 -4.36 19.92 -13.37
CA SER A 118 -3.11 19.16 -13.43
C SER A 118 -3.17 17.99 -12.45
N GLU A 119 -2.57 16.85 -12.82
CA GLU A 119 -2.63 15.63 -12.02
C GLU A 119 -1.24 15.20 -11.60
N ILE A 120 -1.06 14.97 -10.30
CA ILE A 120 0.17 14.46 -9.71
C ILE A 120 -0.17 13.18 -8.97
N ALA A 121 0.61 12.13 -9.20
CA ALA A 121 0.43 10.88 -8.48
C ALA A 121 1.77 10.33 -8.02
N TYR A 122 1.85 9.88 -6.78
CA TYR A 122 3.03 9.24 -6.21
C TYR A 122 2.64 8.20 -5.18
N SER A 123 3.57 7.33 -4.82
CA SER A 123 3.41 6.37 -3.74
C SER A 123 4.67 6.22 -2.91
N TYR A 124 4.52 5.72 -1.69
CA TYR A 124 5.61 5.30 -0.81
C TYR A 124 5.14 4.11 0.04
N ALA A 125 6.10 3.44 0.68
CA ALA A 125 5.83 2.40 1.66
C ALA A 125 6.11 2.90 3.07
N LEU A 126 5.38 2.39 4.05
CA LEU A 126 5.67 2.52 5.47
C LEU A 126 5.81 1.12 6.07
N PRO A 127 6.68 0.91 7.07
CA PRO A 127 6.73 -0.37 7.77
C PRO A 127 5.40 -0.64 8.49
N THR A 128 4.85 -1.85 8.35
CA THR A 128 3.59 -2.22 9.02
C THR A 128 3.83 -2.53 10.49
N ARG A 129 2.96 -1.99 11.35
CA ARG A 129 2.78 -2.39 12.75
C ARG A 129 1.32 -2.83 12.93
N ARG A 130 0.92 -3.26 14.13
CA ARG A 130 -0.50 -3.62 14.41
C ARG A 130 -1.46 -2.43 14.25
N ALA A 131 -0.94 -1.24 14.44
CA ALA A 131 -1.63 0.03 14.21
C ALA A 131 -0.65 1.05 13.65
N ALA A 132 -1.16 2.00 12.87
CA ALA A 132 -0.38 3.10 12.31
C ALA A 132 -1.14 4.42 12.44
N ALA A 133 -0.39 5.48 12.73
CA ALA A 133 -0.88 6.85 12.68
C ALA A 133 -0.10 7.61 11.61
N ILE A 134 -0.80 8.14 10.62
CA ILE A 134 -0.22 8.88 9.49
C ILE A 134 -0.68 10.33 9.61
N ALA A 135 0.25 11.24 9.90
CA ALA A 135 -0.03 12.67 9.98
C ALA A 135 0.46 13.38 8.72
N ARG A 136 -0.40 14.19 8.09
CA ARG A 136 -0.11 14.84 6.80
C ARG A 136 -0.56 16.29 6.80
N ARG A 137 0.25 17.13 6.17
CA ARG A 137 -0.03 18.53 5.87
C ARG A 137 0.06 18.72 4.36
N PHE A 138 -0.86 19.52 3.82
CA PHE A 138 -0.91 19.81 2.40
C PHE A 138 -0.56 21.28 2.15
N PRO A 139 0.27 21.60 1.15
CA PRO A 139 0.72 22.97 0.90
C PRO A 139 -0.36 23.84 0.23
N LEU A 140 -1.45 23.25 -0.24
CA LEU A 140 -2.57 23.91 -0.90
C LEU A 140 -3.87 23.52 -0.19
N ASP A 141 -4.90 24.37 -0.32
CA ASP A 141 -6.24 24.04 0.15
C ASP A 141 -6.77 22.80 -0.58
N VAL A 142 -7.33 21.86 0.17
CA VAL A 142 -7.94 20.63 -0.36
C VAL A 142 -9.46 20.76 -0.28
N GLN A 143 -10.12 20.86 -1.44
CA GLN A 143 -11.58 20.98 -1.51
C GLN A 143 -12.26 19.68 -1.10
N ARG A 144 -11.78 18.55 -1.60
CA ARG A 144 -12.24 17.20 -1.26
C ARG A 144 -11.06 16.25 -1.13
N LEU A 145 -10.99 15.54 -0.02
CA LEU A 145 -10.11 14.41 0.20
C LEU A 145 -10.97 13.16 0.33
N GLU A 146 -10.59 12.11 -0.37
CA GLU A 146 -11.08 10.76 -0.11
C GLU A 146 -9.95 9.86 0.36
N VAL A 147 -10.23 9.06 1.37
CA VAL A 147 -9.31 8.05 1.87
C VAL A 147 -9.95 6.69 1.73
N VAL A 148 -9.20 5.75 1.16
CA VAL A 148 -9.60 4.34 1.06
C VAL A 148 -8.50 3.48 1.67
N ALA A 149 -8.86 2.48 2.46
CA ALA A 149 -7.91 1.57 3.08
C ALA A 149 -8.26 0.12 2.81
N ARG A 150 -7.43 -0.58 2.04
CA ARG A 150 -7.55 -2.01 1.75
C ARG A 150 -6.70 -2.83 2.71
N GLY A 151 -7.16 -4.02 3.06
CA GLY A 151 -6.45 -5.00 3.87
C GLY A 151 -7.39 -5.65 4.86
N GLY A 152 -7.46 -6.99 4.84
CA GLY A 152 -8.47 -7.74 5.60
C GLY A 152 -8.52 -7.35 7.09
N GLY A 153 -9.69 -6.88 7.53
CA GLY A 153 -9.94 -6.47 8.91
C GLY A 153 -9.45 -5.07 9.30
N THR A 154 -8.77 -4.35 8.38
CA THR A 154 -8.26 -3.00 8.63
C THR A 154 -9.40 -2.05 8.95
N ARG A 155 -9.23 -1.28 10.03
CA ARG A 155 -10.14 -0.18 10.38
C ARG A 155 -9.44 1.14 10.10
N LEU A 156 -10.11 2.00 9.34
CA LEU A 156 -9.69 3.36 9.08
C LEU A 156 -10.43 4.30 10.02
N ARG A 157 -9.77 5.34 10.53
CA ARG A 157 -10.39 6.48 11.21
C ARG A 157 -9.59 7.74 10.91
N LEU A 158 -10.25 8.89 10.82
CA LEU A 158 -9.60 10.19 10.66
C LEU A 158 -9.99 11.10 11.83
N ASN A 159 -9.11 12.04 12.19
CA ASN A 159 -9.41 13.08 13.17
C ASN A 159 -10.46 14.10 12.68
N ARG A 160 -10.69 14.17 11.37
CA ARG A 160 -11.67 15.05 10.72
C ARG A 160 -12.37 14.32 9.58
N GLY A 161 -13.56 14.79 9.23
CA GLY A 161 -14.38 14.25 8.13
C GLY A 161 -15.38 13.22 8.62
N ARG A 162 -15.87 12.40 7.70
CA ARG A 162 -16.88 11.38 7.97
C ARG A 162 -16.59 10.11 7.19
N ALA A 163 -16.99 8.97 7.77
CA ALA A 163 -17.08 7.74 7.01
C ALA A 163 -18.16 7.91 5.93
N ILE A 164 -17.91 7.34 4.75
CA ILE A 164 -18.89 7.24 3.67
C ILE A 164 -19.04 5.77 3.30
N ASP A 165 -20.04 5.44 2.48
CA ASP A 165 -20.35 4.05 2.15
C ASP A 165 -19.11 3.30 1.63
N PRO A 166 -18.80 2.13 2.21
CA PRO A 166 -17.67 1.33 1.78
C PRO A 166 -17.88 0.86 0.34
N ILE A 167 -16.81 0.76 -0.42
CA ILE A 167 -16.85 0.18 -1.76
C ILE A 167 -16.54 -1.32 -1.69
N ARG A 168 -17.09 -2.09 -2.62
CA ARG A 168 -16.71 -3.48 -2.81
C ARG A 168 -15.63 -3.55 -3.89
N LEU A 169 -14.46 -4.06 -3.53
CA LEU A 169 -13.35 -4.32 -4.45
C LEU A 169 -12.92 -5.77 -4.30
N ASP A 170 -12.94 -6.56 -5.38
CA ASP A 170 -12.61 -7.99 -5.37
C ASP A 170 -13.40 -8.80 -4.31
N GLY A 171 -14.64 -8.40 -4.01
CA GLY A 171 -15.47 -9.02 -2.97
C GLY A 171 -15.15 -8.58 -1.54
N GLU A 172 -14.11 -7.78 -1.33
CA GLU A 172 -13.75 -7.18 -0.04
C GLU A 172 -14.49 -5.84 0.16
N SER A 173 -14.99 -5.60 1.37
CA SER A 173 -15.56 -4.31 1.75
C SER A 173 -14.42 -3.38 2.19
N VAL A 174 -14.19 -2.31 1.42
CA VAL A 174 -13.10 -1.37 1.63
C VAL A 174 -13.66 -0.10 2.29
N PRO A 175 -13.25 0.22 3.53
CA PRO A 175 -13.69 1.43 4.22
C PRO A 175 -13.27 2.69 3.47
N ARG A 176 -14.15 3.69 3.50
CA ARG A 176 -13.96 4.99 2.85
C ARG A 176 -14.23 6.14 3.81
N TRP A 177 -13.44 7.19 3.68
CA TRP A 177 -13.60 8.44 4.42
C TRP A 177 -13.57 9.63 3.47
N GLU A 178 -14.37 10.65 3.80
CA GLU A 178 -14.40 11.93 3.08
C GLU A 178 -14.06 13.07 4.04
N VAL A 179 -13.15 13.95 3.62
CA VAL A 179 -12.91 15.27 4.25
C VAL A 179 -13.18 16.35 3.21
N ARG A 180 -13.88 17.41 3.60
CA ARG A 180 -14.16 18.56 2.73
C ARG A 180 -13.57 19.83 3.32
N GLY A 181 -13.06 20.70 2.45
CA GLY A 181 -12.52 22.01 2.81
C GLY A 181 -11.42 21.94 3.87
N LEU A 182 -10.34 21.22 3.59
CA LEU A 182 -9.16 21.16 4.44
C LEU A 182 -8.20 22.31 4.04
N PRO A 183 -7.98 23.32 4.90
CA PRO A 183 -7.09 24.44 4.62
C PRO A 183 -5.64 24.01 4.42
N ALA A 184 -4.90 24.79 3.63
CA ALA A 184 -3.45 24.65 3.47
C ALA A 184 -2.74 24.69 4.84
N GLY A 185 -1.80 23.78 5.04
CA GLY A 185 -1.02 23.66 6.28
C GLY A 185 -1.73 22.95 7.44
N GLU A 186 -3.04 22.73 7.38
CA GLU A 186 -3.75 21.97 8.41
C GLU A 186 -3.27 20.51 8.44
N THR A 187 -3.13 19.95 9.65
CA THR A 187 -2.67 18.56 9.84
C THR A 187 -3.87 17.61 9.89
N LEU A 188 -3.96 16.73 8.90
CA LEU A 188 -4.85 15.58 8.94
C LEU A 188 -4.13 14.40 9.57
N THR A 189 -4.77 13.74 10.54
CA THR A 189 -4.24 12.50 11.14
C THR A 189 -5.16 11.35 10.83
N LEU A 190 -4.60 10.31 10.23
CA LEU A 190 -5.26 9.06 9.91
C LEU A 190 -4.78 7.98 10.87
N PHE A 191 -5.71 7.20 11.38
CA PHE A 191 -5.47 6.05 12.24
C PHE A 191 -5.90 4.79 11.51
N LEU A 192 -5.01 3.81 11.48
CA LEU A 192 -5.23 2.50 10.93
C LEU A 192 -5.04 1.48 12.04
N ASP A 193 -6.08 0.69 12.31
CA ASP A 193 -6.06 -0.37 13.32
C ASP A 193 -6.29 -1.73 12.65
N HIS A 194 -5.97 -2.80 13.37
CA HIS A 194 -6.10 -4.19 12.90
C HIS A 194 -5.38 -4.44 11.58
N LEU A 195 -4.21 -3.83 11.43
CA LEU A 195 -3.37 -4.05 10.27
C LEU A 195 -2.93 -5.51 10.21
N PRO A 196 -2.85 -6.10 8.99
CA PRO A 196 -2.38 -7.45 8.82
C PRO A 196 -0.94 -7.55 9.33
N SER A 197 -0.73 -8.39 10.33
CA SER A 197 0.60 -8.70 10.84
C SER A 197 1.01 -10.09 10.40
N SER A 198 2.23 -10.26 9.88
CA SER A 198 2.82 -11.60 9.86
C SER A 198 2.89 -12.07 11.30
N ARG A 199 2.60 -13.34 11.55
CA ARG A 199 2.99 -13.98 12.81
C ARG A 199 4.43 -14.43 12.59
N PRO A 200 5.45 -13.64 12.99
CA PRO A 200 6.85 -13.95 12.66
C PRO A 200 7.30 -15.30 13.21
N TRP A 201 6.60 -15.83 14.23
CA TRP A 201 6.86 -17.13 14.82
C TRP A 201 6.33 -18.33 14.03
N LEU A 202 5.43 -18.16 13.05
CA LEU A 202 4.86 -19.29 12.32
C LEU A 202 5.90 -20.05 11.51
N ALA A 203 6.79 -19.34 10.81
CA ALA A 203 7.86 -19.96 10.04
C ALA A 203 8.83 -20.77 10.92
N PRO A 204 9.43 -20.22 12.01
CA PRO A 204 10.30 -21.01 12.88
C PRO A 204 9.55 -22.13 13.61
N ALA A 205 8.29 -21.92 14.02
CA ALA A 205 7.49 -22.98 14.65
C ALA A 205 7.22 -24.13 13.68
N ALA A 206 6.83 -23.83 12.44
CA ALA A 206 6.64 -24.85 11.39
C ALA A 206 7.95 -25.59 11.08
N ALA A 207 9.08 -24.88 11.00
CA ALA A 207 10.39 -25.48 10.78
C ALA A 207 10.80 -26.41 11.94
N ALA A 208 10.60 -25.99 13.20
CA ALA A 208 10.87 -26.81 14.37
C ALA A 208 9.99 -28.08 14.38
N LEU A 209 8.70 -27.95 14.08
CA LEU A 209 7.77 -29.07 14.04
C LEU A 209 8.14 -30.06 12.94
N LEU A 210 8.52 -29.57 11.75
CA LEU A 210 8.99 -30.40 10.64
C LEU A 210 10.32 -31.09 10.98
N ALA A 211 11.25 -30.41 11.66
CA ALA A 211 12.50 -31.00 12.13
C ALA A 211 12.26 -32.14 13.14
N VAL A 212 11.30 -31.98 14.06
CA VAL A 212 10.90 -33.03 15.01
C VAL A 212 10.28 -34.23 14.27
N MET A 213 9.41 -33.99 13.29
CA MET A 213 8.80 -35.07 12.48
C MET A 213 9.85 -35.85 11.67
N LEU A 214 10.81 -35.17 11.07
CA LEU A 214 11.91 -35.83 10.33
C LEU A 214 12.83 -36.62 11.28
N SER A 215 13.15 -36.07 12.45
CA SER A 215 14.01 -36.72 13.44
C SER A 215 13.37 -38.00 13.99
N THR A 216 12.07 -37.95 14.32
CA THR A 216 11.31 -39.12 14.80
C THR A 216 11.19 -40.21 13.72
N GLY A 217 10.97 -39.84 12.46
CA GLY A 217 10.96 -40.79 11.34
C GLY A 217 12.32 -41.47 11.11
N LEU A 218 13.42 -40.71 11.22
CA LEU A 218 14.77 -41.25 11.10
C LEU A 218 15.10 -42.24 12.23
N ILE A 219 14.77 -41.89 13.48
CA ILE A 219 14.96 -42.75 14.64
C ILE A 219 14.14 -44.04 14.50
N GLY A 220 12.90 -43.95 14.01
CA GLY A 220 12.05 -45.11 13.76
C GLY A 220 12.62 -46.06 12.70
N ARG A 221 13.29 -45.54 11.66
CA ARG A 221 13.92 -46.36 10.61
C ARG A 221 15.17 -47.08 11.11
N ILE A 222 15.98 -46.43 11.97
CA ILE A 222 17.17 -47.04 12.59
C ILE A 222 16.77 -48.15 13.57
N ARG A 223 15.65 -48.00 14.26
CA ARG A 223 15.16 -48.98 15.24
C ARG A 223 14.40 -50.17 14.66
N ARG A 224 14.17 -50.26 13.34
CA ARG A 224 13.60 -51.49 12.79
C ARG A 224 14.60 -52.62 13.04
N PRO A 225 14.29 -53.60 13.92
CA PRO A 225 15.14 -54.75 14.09
C PRO A 225 15.28 -55.36 12.69
N ARG A 226 16.53 -55.57 12.30
CA ARG A 226 16.87 -56.26 11.07
C ARG A 226 16.34 -57.67 11.27
N GLU A 227 15.10 -57.91 10.85
CA GLU A 227 14.51 -59.25 10.79
C GLU A 227 15.48 -60.05 9.93
N HIS A 228 16.37 -60.76 10.61
CA HIS A 228 17.27 -61.71 10.02
C HIS A 228 16.34 -62.73 9.40
N GLY A 229 16.33 -62.77 8.08
CA GLY A 229 15.83 -63.91 7.34
C GLY A 229 16.63 -65.12 7.80
N GLU A 230 16.11 -65.81 8.82
CA GLU A 230 16.27 -67.25 8.96
C GLU A 230 15.48 -67.91 7.82
N GLU A 231 15.92 -67.69 6.58
CA GLU A 231 15.50 -68.55 5.47
C GLU A 231 16.40 -69.79 5.50
N THR A 232 16.09 -70.58 6.52
CA THR A 232 16.20 -72.03 6.64
C THR A 232 16.59 -72.70 5.31
N THR A 233 17.87 -72.98 5.17
CA THR A 233 18.36 -74.04 4.28
C THR A 233 17.82 -75.36 4.82
N ARG A 234 16.74 -75.88 4.24
CA ARG A 234 16.34 -77.28 4.38
C ARG A 234 16.58 -77.99 3.05
N ALA A 235 17.20 -79.15 3.21
CA ALA A 235 17.73 -80.07 2.22
C ALA A 235 16.69 -80.64 1.26
#